data_AF-A0A316RUL6-F1
#
_entry.id   AF-A0A316RUL6-F1
#
_cell.length_a   1.000
_cell.length_b   1.000
_cell.length_c   1.000
_cell.angle_alpha   90.00
_cell.angle_beta   90.00
_cell.angle_gamma   90.00
#
_symmetry.space_group_name_H-M   'P 1'
#
loop_
_entity.id
_entity.type
_entity.pdbx_description
1 polymer ?
#
loop_
_entity_poly.entity_id
_entity_poly.type
_entity_poly.pdbx_seq_one_letter_code
_entity_poly.pdbx_strand_id
1 'polypeptide(L)' 'MIRYFHMPVTRNTVALVIEPGSAAETATSEQMSRRFGVELQEISRKEYRRLTELYETEAARR' A
#
# COMPACT_ATOMS: atom_id res chain seq x y z
N MET A 1 -4.36 -6.17 -12.57
CA MET A 1 -4.97 -6.37 -11.23
C MET A 1 -4.60 -5.22 -10.30
N ILE A 2 -5.33 -4.96 -9.22
CA ILE A 2 -4.95 -3.93 -8.22
C ILE A 2 -4.45 -4.63 -6.95
N ARG A 3 -3.29 -4.20 -6.45
CA ARG A 3 -2.74 -4.61 -5.15
C ARG A 3 -2.75 -3.43 -4.19
N TYR A 4 -2.95 -3.69 -2.92
CA TYR A 4 -3.02 -2.66 -1.88
C TYR A 4 -1.90 -2.86 -0.89
N PHE A 5 -1.22 -1.77 -0.53
CA PHE A 5 -0.11 -1.80 0.40
C PHE A 5 -0.33 -0.80 1.53
N HIS A 6 0.07 -1.22 2.72
CA HIS A 6 0.16 -0.40 3.91
C HIS A 6 1.61 -0.02 4.16
N MET A 7 1.83 1.26 4.49
CA MET A 7 3.11 1.83 4.92
C MET A 7 2.97 2.21 6.41
N PRO A 8 3.28 1.31 7.36
CA PRO A 8 3.09 1.57 8.79
C PRO A 8 3.87 2.79 9.29
N VAL A 9 5.11 2.93 8.81
CA VAL A 9 6.05 3.98 9.24
C VAL A 9 5.52 5.36 8.94
N THR A 10 4.99 5.56 7.73
CA THR A 10 4.44 6.86 7.29
C THR A 10 2.95 6.99 7.52
N ARG A 11 2.30 5.96 8.09
CA ARG A 11 0.85 5.85 8.25
C ARG A 11 0.11 6.21 6.96
N ASN A 12 0.49 5.55 5.87
CA ASN A 12 -0.14 5.76 4.56
C ASN A 12 -0.54 4.42 3.93
N THR A 13 -1.46 4.46 2.99
CA THR A 13 -1.84 3.32 2.16
C THR A 13 -1.79 3.70 0.70
N VAL A 14 -1.46 2.74 -0.17
CA VAL A 14 -1.39 2.95 -1.62
C VAL A 14 -2.04 1.79 -2.37
N ALA A 15 -2.74 2.13 -3.45
CA ALA A 15 -3.26 1.16 -4.41
C ALA A 15 -2.41 1.21 -5.68
N LEU A 16 -1.88 0.07 -6.09
CA LEU A 16 -1.05 -0.04 -7.29
C LEU A 16 -1.77 -0.85 -8.36
N VAL A 17 -1.91 -0.25 -9.54
CA VAL A 17 -2.39 -0.94 -10.73
C VAL A 17 -1.22 -1.73 -11.31
N ILE A 18 -1.41 -3.04 -11.41
CA ILE A 18 -0.44 -3.98 -11.92
C ILE A 18 -0.92 -4.46 -13.28
N GLU A 19 -0.17 -4.13 -14.32
CA GLU A 19 -0.44 -4.58 -15.68
C GLU A 19 -0.03 -6.04 -15.86
N PRO A 20 -0.83 -6.86 -16.56
CA PRO A 20 -0.45 -8.22 -16.90
C PRO A 20 0.86 -8.25 -17.72
N GLY A 21 1.77 -9.16 -17.36
CA GLY A 21 3.09 -9.29 -17.98
C GLY A 21 4.13 -8.29 -17.50
N SER A 22 3.79 -7.36 -16.59
CA SER A 22 4.75 -6.43 -16.01
C SER A 22 5.60 -7.11 -14.93
N ALA A 23 6.86 -6.68 -14.75
CA ALA A 23 7.70 -7.16 -13.66
C ALA A 23 7.10 -6.88 -12.25
N ALA A 24 6.16 -5.94 -12.15
CA ALA A 24 5.43 -5.65 -10.92
C ALA A 24 4.37 -6.73 -10.58
N GLU A 25 3.96 -7.53 -11.56
CA GLU A 25 3.03 -8.66 -11.37
C GLU A 25 3.61 -9.73 -10.45
N THR A 26 4.89 -10.02 -10.61
CA THR A 26 5.60 -11.01 -9.80
C THR A 26 6.35 -10.38 -8.63
N ALA A 27 6.27 -9.07 -8.44
CA ALA A 27 7.02 -8.38 -7.40
C ALA A 27 6.51 -8.72 -6.00
N THR A 28 7.40 -9.08 -5.08
CA THR A 28 7.04 -9.31 -3.67
C THR A 28 6.89 -7.99 -2.92
N SER A 29 6.22 -8.02 -1.76
CA SER A 29 6.17 -6.87 -0.85
C SER A 29 7.57 -6.37 -0.48
N GLU A 30 8.53 -7.28 -0.27
CA GLU A 30 9.93 -6.93 0.03
C GLU A 30 10.62 -6.15 -1.12
N GLN A 31 10.43 -6.60 -2.37
CA GLN A 31 10.97 -5.89 -3.54
C GLN A 31 10.37 -4.49 -3.66
N MET A 32 9.07 -4.36 -3.39
CA MET A 32 8.39 -3.07 -3.37
C MET A 32 8.89 -2.21 -2.21
N SER A 33 9.09 -2.77 -1.01
CA SER A 33 9.62 -2.05 0.15
C SER A 33 10.98 -1.41 -0.15
N ARG A 34 11.88 -2.17 -0.77
CA ARG A 34 13.20 -1.66 -1.19
C ARG A 34 13.07 -0.53 -2.22
N ARG A 35 12.14 -0.66 -3.18
CA ARG A 35 11.90 0.35 -4.23
C ARG A 35 11.37 1.67 -3.66
N PHE A 36 10.47 1.60 -2.69
CA PHE A 36 9.88 2.79 -2.06
C PHE A 36 10.67 3.30 -0.85
N GLY A 37 11.71 2.59 -0.41
CA GLY A 37 12.52 2.95 0.75
C GLY A 37 11.76 2.92 2.07
N VAL A 38 10.65 2.18 2.13
CA VAL A 38 9.77 2.05 3.30
C VAL A 38 9.29 0.61 3.46
N GLU A 39 8.94 0.21 4.67
CA GLU A 39 8.31 -1.09 4.89
C GLU A 39 6.90 -1.11 4.31
N LEU A 40 6.65 -2.05 3.40
CA LEU A 40 5.35 -2.31 2.80
C LEU A 40 4.80 -3.65 3.26
N GLN A 41 3.55 -3.61 3.73
CA GLN A 41 2.74 -4.79 3.97
C GLN A 41 1.65 -4.86 2.91
N GLU A 42 1.55 -5.99 2.21
CA GLU A 42 0.41 -6.22 1.33
C GLU A 42 -0.85 -6.50 2.16
N ILE A 43 -1.94 -5.83 1.79
CA ILE A 43 -3.20 -5.87 2.52
C ILE A 43 -4.38 -6.10 1.57
N SER A 44 -5.52 -6.51 2.13
CA SER A 44 -6.75 -6.65 1.37
C SER A 44 -7.38 -5.29 1.03
N ARG A 45 -8.27 -5.26 0.02
CA ARG A 45 -9.08 -4.07 -0.30
C ARG A 45 -9.92 -3.58 0.89
N LYS A 46 -10.43 -4.50 1.70
CA LYS A 46 -11.24 -4.17 2.88
C LYS A 46 -10.39 -3.43 3.92
N GLU A 47 -9.19 -3.95 4.17
CA GLU A 47 -8.26 -3.33 5.11
C GLU A 47 -7.73 -1.99 4.60
N TYR A 48 -7.48 -1.89 3.29
CA TYR A 48 -7.08 -0.63 2.65
C TYR A 48 -8.09 0.48 2.93
N ARG A 49 -9.38 0.24 2.69
CA ARG A 49 -10.43 1.23 2.95
C ARG A 49 -10.46 1.66 4.41
N ARG A 50 -10.44 0.67 5.33
CA ARG A 50 -10.43 0.92 6.78
C ARG A 50 -9.26 1.82 7.21
N LEU A 51 -8.05 1.52 6.71
CA LEU A 51 -6.85 2.27 7.07
C LEU A 51 -6.80 3.66 6.41
N THR A 52 -7.24 3.79 5.16
CA THR A 52 -7.37 5.08 4.48
C THR A 52 -8.32 6.00 5.26
N GLU A 53 -9.51 5.52 5.62
CA GLU A 53 -10.48 6.29 6.41
C GLU A 53 -9.88 6.72 7.77
N LEU A 54 -9.16 5.82 8.43
CA LEU A 54 -8.49 6.11 9.70
C LEU A 54 -7.45 7.23 9.54
N TYR A 55 -6.56 7.11 8.57
CA TYR A 55 -5.46 8.07 8.37
C TYR A 55 -5.94 9.43 7.88
N GLU A 56 -6.93 9.48 7.00
CA GLU A 56 -7.56 10.73 6.58
C GLU A 56 -8.27 11.42 7.76
N THR A 57 -8.97 10.66 8.60
CA THR A 57 -9.63 11.18 9.81
C THR A 57 -8.61 11.68 10.83
N GLU A 58 -7.51 10.96 11.05
CA GLU A 58 -6.43 11.39 11.94
C GLU A 58 -5.72 12.65 11.42
N ALA A 59 -5.49 12.75 10.10
CA ALA A 59 -4.89 13.91 9.47
C ALA A 59 -5.75 15.17 9.61
N ALA A 60 -7.08 15.05 9.49
CA ALA A 60 -8.01 16.17 9.63
C ALA A 60 -8.12 16.71 11.08
N ARG A 61 -7.62 15.97 12.08
CA ARG A 61 -7.64 16.38 13.51
C ARG A 61 -6.37 17.11 13.95
N ARG A 62 -5.34 17.17 13.11
CA ARG A 62 -4.07 17.85 13.39
C ARG A 62 -4.03 19.21 12.72
#